data_AF-D5C140-F1
#
_entry.id   AF-D5C140-F1
#
_cell.length_a   1.000
_cell.length_b   1.000
_cell.length_c   1.000
_cell.angle_alpha   90.00
_cell.angle_beta   90.00
_cell.angle_gamma   90.00
#
_symmetry.space_group_name_H-M   'P 1'
#
loop_
_entity.id
_entity.type
_entity.pdbx_description
1 polymer ?
#
loop_
_entity_poly.entity_id
_entity_poly.type
_entity_poly.pdbx_seq_one_letter_code
_entity_poly.pdbx_strand_id
1 'polypeptide(L)'
;MPSQPSRELETFPNPFPERDYTIRIKIPEFTCLCPKTGQPDFATLHLEYVPDRTCVELKSLKLYIWSYRDQGAFHEAVTNQILDDLVAACTPRFMRLRAEFNVRGGIYTTVVAEYRQPEWDAPEVVRLP
;
A
#
# COMPACT_ATOMS: atom_id res chain seq x y z
N MET A 1 5.68 -18.77 18.87
CA MET A 1 6.83 -18.52 17.97
C MET A 1 6.75 -17.08 17.50
N PRO A 2 7.87 -16.36 17.33
CA PRO A 2 7.84 -15.02 16.73
C PRO A 2 7.35 -15.12 15.28
N SER A 3 6.58 -14.12 14.84
CA SER A 3 6.16 -14.01 13.44
C SER A 3 7.35 -13.81 12.52
N GLN A 4 7.31 -14.37 11.31
CA GLN A 4 8.32 -14.19 10.26
C GLN A 4 7.76 -13.36 9.09
N PRO A 5 8.58 -12.61 8.34
CA PRO A 5 8.13 -11.94 7.13
C PRO A 5 7.57 -12.95 6.11
N SER A 6 6.53 -12.55 5.38
CA SER A 6 5.89 -13.37 4.36
C SER A 6 5.46 -12.48 3.20
N ARG A 7 5.47 -13.01 1.97
CA ARG A 7 4.93 -12.32 0.78
C ARG A 7 3.45 -12.61 0.55
N GLU A 8 2.86 -13.47 1.37
CA GLU A 8 1.46 -13.86 1.26
C GLU A 8 0.57 -12.77 1.87
N LEU A 9 -0.32 -12.22 1.05
CA LEU A 9 -1.37 -11.31 1.47
C LEU A 9 -2.65 -12.11 1.67
N GLU A 10 -3.25 -11.96 2.85
CA GLU A 10 -4.55 -12.54 3.17
C GLU A 10 -5.63 -11.46 3.06
N THR A 11 -6.84 -11.90 2.74
CA THR A 11 -8.02 -11.04 2.70
C THR A 11 -9.17 -11.63 3.51
N PHE A 12 -10.13 -10.78 3.86
CA PHE A 12 -11.37 -11.18 4.49
C PHE A 12 -12.57 -10.56 3.77
N PRO A 13 -13.78 -11.15 3.87
CA PRO A 13 -14.97 -10.61 3.22
C PRO A 13 -15.24 -9.16 3.65
N ASN A 14 -15.53 -8.29 2.69
CA ASN A 14 -16.00 -6.94 2.97
C ASN A 14 -17.35 -7.05 3.73
N PRO A 15 -17.48 -6.48 4.94
CA PRO A 15 -18.72 -6.54 5.72
C PRO A 15 -19.87 -5.69 5.15
N PHE A 16 -19.57 -4.71 4.27
CA PHE A 16 -20.54 -3.81 3.67
C PHE A 16 -20.26 -3.58 2.16
N PRO A 17 -20.35 -4.62 1.31
CA PRO A 17 -19.98 -4.53 -0.11
C PRO A 17 -20.92 -3.65 -0.95
N GLU A 18 -22.13 -3.39 -0.45
CA GLU A 18 -23.15 -2.57 -1.13
C GLU A 18 -22.90 -1.06 -1.01
N ARG A 19 -21.89 -0.63 -0.23
CA ARG A 19 -21.59 0.79 -0.01
C ARG A 19 -20.11 1.07 -0.28
N ASP A 20 -19.86 2.18 -0.98
CA ASP A 20 -18.50 2.74 -1.04
C ASP A 20 -18.11 3.34 0.31
N TYR A 21 -16.98 2.89 0.85
CA TYR A 21 -16.34 3.50 2.00
C TYR A 21 -14.83 3.45 1.84
N THR A 22 -14.13 4.43 2.40
CA THR A 22 -12.67 4.51 2.31
C THR A 22 -12.03 3.90 3.55
N ILE A 23 -11.11 2.96 3.34
CA ILE A 23 -10.18 2.47 4.35
C ILE A 23 -8.87 3.24 4.20
N ARG A 24 -8.36 3.79 5.30
CA ARG A 24 -7.05 4.47 5.37
C ARG A 24 -6.15 3.76 6.36
N ILE A 25 -4.99 3.31 5.90
CA ILE A 25 -3.99 2.62 6.71
C ILE A 25 -2.69 3.41 6.63
N LYS A 26 -2.14 3.77 7.79
CA LYS A 26 -0.81 4.39 7.91
C LYS A 26 0.19 3.32 8.35
N ILE A 27 1.29 3.18 7.61
CA ILE A 27 2.32 2.17 7.83
C ILE A 27 3.66 2.92 8.02
N PRO A 28 3.99 3.34 9.26
CA PRO A 28 5.15 4.21 9.52
C PRO A 28 6.50 3.47 9.55
N GLU A 29 6.50 2.13 9.47
CA GLU A 29 7.68 1.29 9.68
C GLU A 29 8.14 0.57 8.40
N PHE A 30 7.94 1.17 7.22
CA PHE A 30 8.45 0.59 5.97
C PHE A 30 9.96 0.86 5.82
N THR A 31 10.68 -0.17 5.38
CA THR A 31 12.09 -0.05 5.00
C THR A 31 12.47 -1.05 3.91
N CYS A 32 13.38 -0.65 3.04
CA CYS A 32 14.01 -1.49 2.01
C CYS A 32 15.48 -1.08 1.84
N LEU A 33 16.22 -1.73 0.95
CA LEU A 33 17.60 -1.38 0.63
C LEU A 33 17.69 -0.59 -0.67
N CYS A 34 18.62 0.36 -0.74
CA CYS A 34 18.99 1.00 -2.00
C CYS A 34 19.74 0.00 -2.89
N PRO A 35 19.30 -0.29 -4.13
CA PRO A 35 19.95 -1.25 -5.02
C PRO A 35 21.40 -0.93 -5.36
N LYS A 36 21.80 0.35 -5.24
CA LYS A 36 23.14 0.82 -5.62
C LYS A 36 24.13 0.78 -4.47
N THR A 37 23.70 1.13 -3.26
CA THR A 37 24.59 1.33 -2.12
C THR A 37 24.40 0.31 -1.01
N GLY A 38 23.31 -0.46 -1.03
CA GLY A 38 22.94 -1.38 0.04
C GLY A 38 22.53 -0.69 1.35
N GLN A 39 22.47 0.64 1.39
CA GLN A 39 22.02 1.38 2.56
C GLN A 39 20.49 1.25 2.70
N PRO A 40 19.98 1.25 3.94
CA PRO A 40 18.54 1.20 4.17
C PRO A 40 17.87 2.52 3.78
N ASP A 41 16.71 2.41 3.14
CA ASP A 41 15.72 3.45 2.91
C ASP A 41 14.57 3.25 3.88
N PHE A 42 13.99 4.35 4.36
CA PHE A 42 12.84 4.33 5.27
C PHE A 42 11.73 5.18 4.67
N ALA A 43 10.48 4.77 4.85
CA ALA A 43 9.34 5.55 4.41
C ALA A 43 8.14 5.37 5.35
N THR A 44 7.25 6.35 5.35
CA THR A 44 5.87 6.15 5.80
C THR A 44 5.00 5.87 4.57
N LEU A 45 4.30 4.73 4.58
CA LEU A 45 3.32 4.42 3.54
C LEU A 45 1.92 4.83 4.02
N HIS A 46 1.17 5.43 3.09
CA HIS A 46 -0.22 5.80 3.24
C HIS A 46 -1.02 5.03 2.19
N LEU A 47 -1.74 4.00 2.66
CA LEU A 47 -2.64 3.21 1.83
C LEU A 47 -4.06 3.71 2.01
N GLU A 48 -4.71 4.11 0.92
CA GLU A 48 -6.11 4.50 0.88
C GLU A 48 -6.82 3.65 -0.17
N TYR A 49 -7.93 2.99 0.18
CA TYR A 49 -8.67 2.20 -0.80
C TYR A 49 -10.16 2.11 -0.52
N VAL A 50 -10.92 1.88 -1.58
CA VAL A 50 -12.34 1.51 -1.55
C VAL A 50 -12.42 0.02 -1.88
N PRO A 51 -12.75 -0.85 -0.91
CA PRO A 51 -12.83 -2.29 -1.17
C PRO A 51 -14.02 -2.62 -2.07
N ASP A 52 -13.91 -3.71 -2.84
CA ASP A 52 -15.08 -4.36 -3.45
C ASP A 52 -15.58 -5.51 -2.57
N ARG A 53 -15.30 -6.77 -2.92
CA ARG A 53 -15.78 -7.95 -2.16
C ARG A 53 -14.92 -8.31 -0.96
N THR A 54 -13.67 -7.88 -0.93
CA THR A 54 -12.71 -8.25 0.13
C THR A 54 -11.90 -7.07 0.61
N CYS A 55 -11.45 -7.16 1.86
CA CYS A 55 -10.55 -6.21 2.51
C CYS A 55 -9.20 -6.90 2.80
N VAL A 56 -8.12 -6.12 2.78
CA VAL A 56 -6.77 -6.59 3.15
C VAL A 56 -6.72 -6.89 4.65
N GLU A 57 -6.21 -8.06 5.03
CA GLU A 57 -6.01 -8.44 6.43
C GLU A 57 -4.74 -7.79 7.01
N LEU A 58 -4.84 -7.17 8.19
CA LEU A 58 -3.79 -6.30 8.72
C LEU A 58 -2.51 -7.03 9.15
N LYS A 59 -2.62 -8.27 9.66
CA LYS A 59 -1.45 -9.05 10.06
C LYS A 59 -0.63 -9.47 8.85
N SER A 60 -1.26 -10.00 7.80
CA SER A 60 -0.61 -10.37 6.54
C SER A 60 0.02 -9.16 5.86
N LEU A 61 -0.68 -8.01 5.82
CA LEU A 61 -0.13 -6.74 5.34
C LEU A 61 1.15 -6.36 6.09
N LYS A 62 1.16 -6.46 7.43
CA LYS A 62 2.34 -6.19 8.24
C LYS A 62 3.51 -7.11 7.85
N LEU A 63 3.26 -8.42 7.69
CA LEU A 63 4.30 -9.38 7.32
C LEU A 63 4.82 -9.16 5.89
N TYR A 64 3.93 -8.76 4.98
CA TYR A 64 4.23 -8.37 3.61
C TYR A 64 5.13 -7.15 3.55
N ILE A 65 4.80 -6.06 4.25
CA ILE A 65 5.65 -4.87 4.32
C ILE A 65 7.01 -5.21 4.96
N TRP A 66 7.03 -6.03 6.01
CA TRP A 66 8.29 -6.46 6.63
C TRP A 66 9.19 -7.24 5.66
N SER A 67 8.62 -7.98 4.70
CA SER A 67 9.40 -8.75 3.71
C SER A 67 10.25 -7.90 2.75
N TYR A 68 10.13 -6.56 2.79
CA TYR A 68 10.97 -5.65 2.02
C TYR A 68 12.26 -5.22 2.71
N ARG A 69 12.42 -5.49 4.02
CA ARG A 69 13.53 -4.97 4.84
C ARG A 69 14.91 -5.19 4.21
N ASP A 70 15.14 -6.38 3.68
CA ASP A 70 16.42 -6.79 3.09
C ASP A 70 16.37 -6.85 1.55
N GLN A 71 15.35 -6.25 0.92
CA GLN A 71 15.22 -6.21 -0.54
C GLN A 71 15.72 -4.90 -1.12
N GLY A 72 16.55 -5.00 -2.17
CA GLY A 72 16.99 -3.87 -2.98
C GLY A 72 15.90 -3.41 -3.95
N ALA A 73 15.39 -2.19 -3.80
CA ALA A 73 14.43 -1.62 -4.76
C ALA A 73 14.53 -0.09 -4.87
N PHE A 74 14.27 0.45 -6.07
CA PHE A 74 14.05 1.88 -6.25
C PHE A 74 12.71 2.30 -5.62
N HIS A 75 12.63 3.55 -5.15
CA HIS A 75 11.45 4.10 -4.46
C HIS A 75 10.19 3.98 -5.32
N GLU A 76 10.31 4.25 -6.62
CA GLU A 76 9.24 4.18 -7.61
C GLU A 76 8.80 2.74 -7.85
N ALA A 77 9.77 1.85 -8.03
CA ALA A 77 9.51 0.44 -8.32
C ALA A 77 8.81 -0.24 -7.14
N VAL A 78 9.31 -0.03 -5.90
CA VAL A 78 8.73 -0.67 -4.72
C VAL A 78 7.33 -0.15 -4.41
N THR A 79 7.06 1.14 -4.66
CA THR A 79 5.72 1.71 -4.47
C THR A 79 4.71 1.11 -5.45
N ASN A 80 5.07 0.98 -6.74
CA ASN A 80 4.18 0.35 -7.73
C ASN A 80 4.00 -1.14 -7.46
N GLN A 81 5.06 -1.87 -7.12
CA GLN A 81 4.95 -3.31 -6.80
C GLN A 81 4.02 -3.57 -5.61
N ILE A 82 4.14 -2.77 -4.54
CA ILE A 82 3.24 -2.89 -3.39
C ILE A 82 1.79 -2.64 -3.79
N LEU A 83 1.54 -1.61 -4.61
CA LEU A 83 0.19 -1.35 -5.11
C LEU A 83 -0.34 -2.52 -5.94
N ASP A 84 0.44 -3.02 -6.90
CA ASP A 84 0.04 -4.12 -7.79
C ASP A 84 -0.29 -5.40 -7.01
N ASP A 85 0.55 -5.75 -6.02
CA ASP A 85 0.33 -6.93 -5.18
C ASP A 85 -0.94 -6.79 -4.33
N LEU A 86 -1.20 -5.60 -3.78
CA LEU A 86 -2.42 -5.34 -2.99
C LEU A 86 -3.67 -5.36 -3.88
N VAL A 87 -3.60 -4.78 -5.07
CA VAL A 87 -4.68 -4.81 -6.07
C VAL A 87 -4.98 -6.24 -6.48
N ALA A 88 -3.96 -7.05 -6.76
CA ALA A 88 -4.10 -8.46 -7.09
C ALA A 88 -4.72 -9.27 -5.94
N ALA A 89 -4.38 -8.94 -4.69
CA ALA A 89 -4.86 -9.68 -3.53
C ALA A 89 -6.34 -9.42 -3.21
N CYS A 90 -6.84 -8.19 -3.34
CA CYS A 90 -8.19 -7.82 -2.87
C CYS A 90 -9.13 -7.21 -3.91
N THR A 91 -8.66 -7.01 -5.15
CA THR A 91 -9.44 -6.47 -6.29
C THR A 91 -10.33 -5.28 -5.88
N PRO A 92 -9.73 -4.16 -5.41
CA PRO A 92 -10.48 -3.03 -4.88
C PRO A 92 -11.20 -2.27 -6.01
N ARG A 93 -12.15 -1.41 -5.68
CA ARG A 93 -12.75 -0.45 -6.62
C ARG A 93 -11.76 0.67 -6.97
N PHE A 94 -11.05 1.13 -5.95
CA PHE A 94 -9.97 2.10 -6.06
C PHE A 94 -8.92 1.83 -4.99
N MET A 95 -7.65 2.08 -5.31
CA MET A 95 -6.56 2.03 -4.35
C MET A 95 -5.49 3.04 -4.70
N ARG A 96 -4.99 3.75 -3.69
CA ARG A 96 -3.85 4.65 -3.77
C ARG A 96 -2.83 4.24 -2.73
N LEU A 97 -1.58 4.16 -3.16
CA LEU A 97 -0.44 4.10 -2.27
C LEU A 97 0.40 5.35 -2.43
N ARG A 98 0.57 6.09 -1.34
CA ARG A 98 1.54 7.18 -1.23
C ARG A 98 2.68 6.75 -0.32
N ALA A 99 3.89 6.71 -0.85
CA ALA A 99 5.11 6.42 -0.11
C ALA A 99 5.91 7.71 0.11
N GLU A 100 6.02 8.14 1.37
CA GLU A 100 6.83 9.29 1.78
C GLU A 100 8.19 8.79 2.29
N PHE A 101 9.22 8.83 1.43
CA PHE A 101 10.57 8.38 1.79
C PHE A 101 11.32 9.46 2.59
N ASN A 102 12.11 8.98 3.56
CA ASN A 102 12.99 9.83 4.35
C ASN A 102 14.13 10.42 3.50
N VAL A 103 14.73 11.49 4.02
CA VAL A 103 15.76 12.28 3.32
C VAL A 103 16.98 11.44 2.88
N ARG A 104 17.40 11.63 1.62
CA ARG A 104 18.63 11.09 1.03
C ARG A 104 19.39 12.22 0.36
N GLY A 105 20.62 12.50 0.81
CA GLY A 105 21.43 13.58 0.24
C GLY A 105 20.78 14.97 0.30
N GLY A 106 19.92 15.22 1.29
CA GLY A 106 19.15 16.46 1.42
C GLY A 106 17.88 16.52 0.56
N ILE A 107 17.53 15.45 -0.15
CA ILE A 107 16.38 15.38 -1.05
C ILE A 107 15.33 14.43 -0.46
N TYR A 108 14.07 14.82 -0.56
CA TYR A 108 12.91 13.99 -0.20
C TYR A 108 12.23 13.47 -1.46
N THR A 109 11.74 12.23 -1.40
CA THR A 109 10.99 11.61 -2.49
C THR A 109 9.62 11.21 -1.97
N THR A 110 8.57 11.59 -2.68
CA THR A 110 7.22 11.07 -2.47
C THR A 110 6.74 10.45 -3.77
N VAL A 111 6.37 9.17 -3.72
CA VAL A 111 5.79 8.45 -4.86
C VAL A 111 4.32 8.22 -4.57
N VAL A 112 3.45 8.54 -5.52
CA VAL A 112 2.02 8.24 -5.45
C VAL A 112 1.67 7.38 -6.64
N ALA A 113 1.13 6.20 -6.39
CA ALA A 113 0.62 5.28 -7.39
C ALA A 113 -0.86 4.99 -7.11
N GLU A 114 -1.66 4.83 -8.17
CA GLU A 114 -3.10 4.66 -8.09
C GLU A 114 -3.58 3.57 -9.04
N TYR A 115 -4.57 2.82 -8.57
CA TYR A 115 -5.36 1.88 -9.35
C TYR A 115 -6.84 2.28 -9.26
N ARG A 116 -7.51 2.23 -10.40
CA ARG A 116 -8.96 2.43 -10.51
C ARG A 116 -9.55 1.29 -11.33
N GLN A 117 -10.53 0.60 -10.76
CA GLN A 117 -11.29 -0.38 -11.51
C GLN A 117 -12.02 0.33 -12.68
N PRO A 118 -11.89 -0.15 -13.94
CA PRO A 118 -12.47 0.52 -15.10
C PRO A 118 -13.99 0.71 -15.01
N GLU A 119 -14.68 -0.26 -14.41
CA GLU A 119 -16.14 -0.32 -14.28
C GLU A 119 -16.68 0.40 -13.03
N TRP A 120 -15.82 0.89 -12.15
CA TRP A 120 -16.26 1.62 -10.96
C TRP A 120 -16.43 3.10 -11.29
N ASP A 121 -17.62 3.64 -11.01
CA ASP A 121 -17.89 5.07 -11.06
C ASP A 121 -17.61 5.69 -9.70
N ALA A 122 -16.68 6.65 -9.68
CA ALA A 122 -16.30 7.30 -8.43
C ALA A 122 -17.44 8.22 -7.96
N PRO A 123 -17.78 8.22 -6.66
CA PRO A 123 -18.84 9.08 -6.16
C PRO A 123 -18.49 10.55 -6.35
N GLU A 124 -19.49 11.35 -6.72
CA GLU A 124 -19.32 12.80 -6.83
C GLU A 124 -19.05 13.41 -5.45
N VAL A 125 -18.15 14.40 -5.40
CA VAL A 125 -17.82 15.09 -4.15
C VAL A 125 -19.06 15.84 -3.64
N VAL A 126 -19.65 15.34 -2.57
CA VAL A 126 -20.79 16.00 -1.91
C VAL A 126 -20.31 17.28 -1.23
N ARG A 127 -20.73 18.43 -1.77
CA ARG A 127 -20.58 19.73 -1.10
C ARG A 127 -21.85 20.04 -0.34
N LEU A 128 -21.74 20.10 0.98
CA LEU A 128 -22.84 20.56 1.83
C LEU A 128 -22.91 22.10 1.79
N PRO A 129 -24.11 22.70 1.96
CA PRO A 129 -24.28 24.15 2.04
C PRO A 129 -23.56 24.77 3.24
#